data_AF-A0A8J8K534-F1
#
_entry.id   AF-A0A8J8K534-F1
#
_cell.length_a   1.000
_cell.length_b   1.000
_cell.length_c   1.000
_cell.angle_alpha   90.00
_cell.angle_beta   90.00
_cell.angle_gamma   90.00
#
_symmetry.space_group_name_H-M   'P 1'
#
loop_
_entity.id
_entity.type
_entity.pdbx_description
1 polymer ?
#
loop_
_entity_poly.entity_id
_entity_poly.type
_entity_poly.pdbx_seq_one_letter_code
_entity_poly.pdbx_strand_id
1 'polypeptide(L)'
;FTDPLVADADLDTDDDGLTNVEEVDTYGTDYDNNDTDGDGYSDGDEVGNSTDPLDPLDHPTPVETSPGWFSTAMGIGDLALIAITIAVIVKFNKKRKHN
;
A
#
# COMPACT_ATOMS: atom_id res chain seq x y z
N PHE A 1 22.60 7.10 -10.59
CA PHE A 1 23.98 7.08 -11.13
C PHE A 1 24.73 6.04 -10.31
N THR A 2 24.89 4.81 -10.81
CA THR A 2 25.62 3.73 -10.14
C THR A 2 27.14 4.03 -10.20
N ASP A 3 27.88 3.75 -9.12
CA ASP A 3 29.32 4.03 -9.08
C ASP A 3 30.06 3.02 -9.96
N PRO A 4 30.68 3.41 -11.09
CA PRO A 4 31.36 2.46 -11.98
C PRO A 4 32.59 1.77 -11.35
N LEU A 5 33.00 2.15 -10.14
CA LEU A 5 34.08 1.51 -9.36
C LEU A 5 33.57 0.45 -8.38
N VAL A 6 32.26 0.40 -8.14
CA VAL A 6 31.59 -0.61 -7.33
C VAL A 6 30.67 -1.38 -8.27
N ALA A 7 30.78 -2.70 -8.33
CA ALA A 7 29.78 -3.49 -9.04
C ALA A 7 28.51 -3.56 -8.17
N ASP A 8 27.81 -2.43 -8.05
CA ASP A 8 26.54 -2.27 -7.34
C ASP A 8 25.34 -2.36 -8.27
N ALA A 9 25.57 -2.37 -9.59
CA ALA A 9 24.51 -2.50 -10.59
C ALA A 9 23.60 -3.71 -10.35
N ASP A 10 24.15 -4.85 -9.90
CA ASP A 10 23.40 -6.08 -9.61
C ASP A 10 22.91 -6.16 -8.14
N LEU A 11 23.14 -5.11 -7.34
CA LEU A 11 22.62 -5.02 -5.98
C LEU A 11 21.23 -4.39 -5.99
N ASP A 12 20.52 -4.60 -4.89
CA ASP A 12 19.24 -4.01 -4.53
C ASP A 12 19.53 -3.27 -3.21
N THR A 13 19.68 -1.94 -3.26
CA THR A 13 20.27 -1.16 -2.15
C THR A 13 19.24 -0.83 -1.08
N ASP A 14 17.99 -0.67 -1.49
CA ASP A 14 16.84 -0.32 -0.67
C ASP A 14 15.91 -1.50 -0.37
N ASP A 15 16.28 -2.70 -0.85
CA ASP A 15 15.64 -3.99 -0.59
C ASP A 15 14.17 -4.04 -1.08
N ASP A 16 13.89 -3.41 -2.23
CA ASP A 16 12.54 -3.30 -2.81
C ASP A 16 12.22 -4.41 -3.85
N GLY A 17 13.25 -5.15 -4.27
CA GLY A 17 13.16 -6.25 -5.23
C GLY A 17 13.56 -5.90 -6.67
N LEU A 18 13.99 -4.67 -6.94
CA LEU A 18 14.63 -4.24 -8.18
C LEU A 18 16.14 -4.10 -7.99
N THR A 19 16.90 -4.34 -9.05
CA THR A 19 18.34 -4.02 -9.01
C THR A 19 18.55 -2.54 -9.27
N ASN A 20 19.61 -1.97 -8.68
CA ASN A 20 20.00 -0.57 -8.88
C ASN A 20 20.08 -0.16 -10.36
N VAL A 21 20.47 -1.09 -11.25
CA VAL A 21 20.50 -0.83 -12.70
C VAL A 21 19.11 -0.87 -13.33
N GLU A 22 18.21 -1.75 -12.88
CA GLU A 22 16.83 -1.77 -13.35
C GLU A 22 16.12 -0.47 -12.98
N GLU A 23 16.29 -0.02 -11.74
CA GLU A 23 15.74 1.23 -11.25
C GLU A 23 16.23 2.44 -12.05
N VAL A 24 17.55 2.61 -12.19
CA VAL A 24 18.11 3.79 -12.88
C VAL A 24 17.92 3.75 -14.40
N ASP A 25 18.13 2.60 -15.05
CA ASP A 25 18.15 2.52 -16.51
C ASP A 25 16.79 2.15 -17.13
N THR A 26 15.92 1.45 -16.39
CA THR A 26 14.64 0.94 -16.91
C THR A 26 13.45 1.75 -16.42
N TYR A 27 13.36 1.99 -15.11
CA TYR A 27 12.18 2.62 -14.49
C TYR A 27 12.36 4.11 -14.22
N GLY A 28 13.61 4.56 -14.07
CA GLY A 28 13.93 5.94 -13.71
C GLY A 28 13.67 6.27 -12.24
N THR A 29 13.57 5.25 -11.38
CA THR A 29 13.38 5.35 -9.93
C THR A 29 14.71 5.62 -9.22
N ASP A 30 14.65 5.93 -7.92
CA ASP A 30 15.82 6.23 -7.10
C ASP A 30 16.30 5.00 -6.35
N TYR A 31 17.44 4.43 -6.78
CA TYR A 31 18.01 3.20 -6.25
C TYR A 31 18.33 3.18 -4.75
N ASP A 32 18.23 4.30 -4.05
CA ASP A 32 18.40 4.38 -2.59
C ASP A 32 17.11 4.65 -1.81
N ASN A 33 15.97 4.62 -2.51
CA ASN A 33 14.65 4.92 -1.98
C ASN A 33 13.57 4.01 -2.57
N ASN A 34 13.12 3.07 -1.74
CA ASN A 34 12.18 2.04 -2.16
C ASN A 34 10.78 2.51 -2.57
N ASP A 35 10.43 3.78 -2.38
CA ASP A 35 9.14 4.39 -2.72
C ASP A 35 9.45 5.77 -3.34
N THR A 36 9.75 5.78 -4.63
CA THR A 36 10.28 6.96 -5.31
C THR A 36 9.26 8.10 -5.37
N ASP A 37 7.99 7.79 -5.54
CA ASP A 37 6.93 8.79 -5.66
C ASP A 37 6.25 9.16 -4.33
N GLY A 38 6.48 8.37 -3.28
CA GLY A 38 6.10 8.64 -1.90
C GLY A 38 4.64 8.31 -1.58
N ASP A 39 4.02 7.38 -2.31
CA ASP A 39 2.61 7.02 -2.14
C ASP A 39 2.39 5.89 -1.11
N GLY A 40 3.46 5.22 -0.71
CA GLY A 40 3.49 4.14 0.28
C GLY A 40 3.52 2.73 -0.29
N TYR A 41 3.64 2.56 -1.61
CA TYR A 41 3.98 1.30 -2.28
C TYR A 41 5.46 1.32 -2.67
N SER A 42 6.08 0.13 -2.75
CA SER A 42 7.48 0.07 -3.17
C SER A 42 7.60 0.05 -4.68
N ASP A 43 8.62 0.67 -5.26
CA ASP A 43 8.81 0.73 -6.72
C ASP A 43 8.76 -0.69 -7.34
N GLY A 44 9.38 -1.68 -6.68
CA GLY A 44 9.31 -3.09 -7.03
C GLY A 44 7.91 -3.72 -6.95
N ASP A 45 7.09 -3.37 -5.96
CA ASP A 45 5.68 -3.79 -5.89
C ASP A 45 4.88 -3.20 -7.06
N GLU A 46 5.11 -1.94 -7.41
CA GLU A 46 4.42 -1.23 -8.48
C GLU A 46 4.76 -1.81 -9.85
N VAL A 47 6.05 -1.99 -10.12
CA VAL A 47 6.56 -2.69 -11.30
C VAL A 47 5.99 -4.11 -11.39
N GLY A 48 5.95 -4.83 -10.27
CA GLY A 48 5.38 -6.17 -10.17
C GLY A 48 3.87 -6.21 -10.48
N ASN A 49 3.15 -5.13 -10.21
CA ASN A 49 1.71 -4.97 -10.50
C ASN A 49 1.43 -4.21 -11.79
N SER A 50 2.48 -3.84 -12.56
CA SER A 50 2.37 -3.09 -13.82
C SER A 50 1.73 -1.71 -13.67
N THR A 51 2.02 -1.04 -12.55
CA THR A 51 1.71 0.37 -12.30
C THR A 51 2.98 1.23 -12.46
N ASP A 52 2.88 2.56 -12.35
CA ASP A 52 3.99 3.48 -12.64
C ASP A 52 4.64 3.96 -11.33
N PRO A 53 5.88 3.53 -11.01
CA PRO A 53 6.55 3.86 -9.75
C PRO A 53 6.99 5.34 -9.62
N LEU A 54 6.64 6.17 -10.61
CA LEU A 54 6.90 7.60 -10.61
C LEU A 54 5.60 8.43 -10.55
N ASP A 55 4.43 7.79 -10.54
CA ASP A 55 3.13 8.46 -10.45
C ASP A 55 2.40 8.05 -9.16
N PRO A 56 2.34 8.92 -8.14
CA PRO A 56 1.77 8.59 -6.84
C PRO A 56 0.24 8.42 -6.86
N LEU A 57 -0.38 8.43 -8.04
CA LEU A 57 -1.78 8.09 -8.28
C LEU A 57 -1.96 6.80 -9.10
N ASP A 58 -0.90 6.26 -9.69
CA ASP A 58 -0.89 5.01 -10.45
C ASP A 58 -0.16 3.93 -9.67
N HIS A 59 -0.85 3.45 -8.65
CA HIS A 59 -0.30 2.50 -7.70
C HIS A 59 -1.17 1.23 -7.61
N PRO A 60 -0.63 0.14 -7.03
CA PRO A 60 -1.36 -1.09 -6.84
C PRO A 60 -2.54 -0.85 -5.91
N THR A 61 -3.71 -0.64 -6.47
CA THR A 61 -4.93 -0.59 -5.67
C THR A 61 -5.09 -1.98 -5.02
N PRO A 62 -5.05 -2.11 -3.67
CA PRO A 62 -5.41 -3.36 -3.04
C PRO A 62 -6.86 -3.54 -3.43
N VAL A 63 -7.18 -4.60 -4.19
CA VAL A 63 -8.53 -4.89 -4.71
C VAL A 63 -9.57 -4.33 -3.74
N GLU A 64 -10.07 -3.14 -4.07
CA GLU A 64 -11.02 -2.42 -3.26
C GLU A 64 -12.32 -3.18 -3.47
N THR A 65 -12.56 -4.21 -2.65
CA THR A 65 -13.93 -4.62 -2.33
C THR A 65 -14.56 -3.48 -1.55
N SER A 66 -14.88 -2.41 -2.26
CA SER A 66 -15.56 -1.24 -1.75
C SER A 66 -17.02 -1.33 -2.17
N PRO A 67 -17.92 -1.90 -1.35
CA PRO A 67 -19.25 -1.34 -1.27
C PRO A 67 -19.08 0.02 -0.59
N GLY A 68 -18.99 1.08 -1.41
CA GLY A 68 -18.51 2.43 -1.05
C GLY A 68 -19.24 3.15 0.10
N TRP A 69 -19.03 2.71 1.35
CA TRP A 69 -19.41 3.49 2.53
C TRP A 69 -18.60 3.18 3.82
N PHE A 70 -17.66 2.23 3.80
CA PHE A 70 -16.81 1.88 4.95
C PHE A 70 -15.32 2.15 4.68
N SER A 71 -14.92 3.38 4.38
CA SER A 71 -13.50 3.74 4.52
C SER A 71 -13.19 3.92 6.00
N THR A 72 -12.31 3.10 6.57
CA THR A 72 -11.63 3.39 7.82
C THR A 72 -10.18 2.93 7.69
N ALA A 73 -9.31 3.93 7.54
CA ALA A 73 -7.89 3.84 7.83
C ALA A 73 -7.67 3.56 9.32
N MET A 74 -7.88 2.31 9.75
CA MET A 74 -7.33 1.79 10.99
C MET A 74 -6.86 0.36 10.73
N GLY A 75 -5.55 0.16 10.85
CA GLY A 75 -4.94 -1.14 10.90
C GLY A 75 -5.67 -2.05 11.88
N ILE A 76 -5.60 -3.35 11.59
CA ILE A 76 -6.12 -4.49 12.33
C ILE A 76 -5.85 -4.43 13.85
N GLY A 77 -6.65 -3.64 14.56
CA GLY A 77 -6.72 -3.57 16.02
C GLY A 77 -8.12 -3.82 16.58
N ASP A 78 -9.18 -3.63 15.80
CA ASP A 78 -10.54 -3.53 16.35
C ASP A 78 -11.52 -4.59 15.83
N LEU A 79 -11.26 -5.85 16.15
CA LEU A 79 -12.35 -6.83 16.30
C LEU A 79 -13.39 -6.39 17.36
N ALA A 80 -13.10 -5.34 18.15
CA ALA A 80 -13.99 -4.75 19.13
C ALA A 80 -15.15 -3.93 18.50
N LEU A 81 -14.97 -3.30 17.34
CA LEU A 81 -15.99 -2.38 16.78
C LEU A 81 -17.22 -3.12 16.24
N ILE A 82 -17.01 -4.30 15.64
CA ILE A 82 -18.10 -5.13 15.09
C ILE A 82 -19.05 -5.57 16.21
N ALA A 83 -18.51 -5.98 17.37
CA ALA A 83 -19.31 -6.40 18.51
C ALA A 83 -20.13 -5.24 19.13
N ILE A 84 -19.54 -4.04 19.25
CA ILE A 84 -20.23 -2.86 19.76
C ILE A 84 -21.37 -2.44 18.83
N THR A 85 -21.14 -2.48 17.51
CA THR A 85 -22.13 -2.09 16.50
C THR A 85 -23.35 -3.04 16.51
N ILE A 86 -23.12 -4.36 16.58
CA ILE A 86 -24.20 -5.36 16.71
C ILE A 86 -24.98 -5.14 18.02
N ALA A 87 -24.28 -4.89 19.13
CA ALA A 87 -24.93 -4.68 20.43
C ALA A 87 -25.83 -3.42 20.43
N VAL A 88 -25.42 -2.32 19.80
CA VAL A 88 -26.22 -1.09 19.68
C VAL A 88 -27.47 -1.31 18.83
N ILE A 89 -27.33 -1.98 17.68
CA ILE A 89 -28.46 -2.29 16.77
C ILE A 89 -29.49 -3.20 17.47
N VAL A 90 -29.02 -4.25 18.16
CA VAL A 90 -29.90 -5.16 18.93
C VAL A 90 -30.58 -4.43 20.08
N LYS A 91 -29.87 -3.57 20.81
CA LYS A 91 -30.43 -2.80 21.94
C LYS A 91 -31.47 -1.79 21.48
N PHE A 92 -31.23 -1.12 20.35
CA PHE A 92 -32.19 -0.19 19.74
C PHE A 92 -33.44 -0.90 19.23
N ASN A 93 -33.29 -2.04 18.55
CA ASN A 93 -34.41 -2.87 18.10
C ASN A 93 -35.22 -3.48 19.27
N LYS A 94 -34.55 -3.83 20.38
CA LYS A 94 -35.24 -4.30 21.59
C LYS A 94 -36.03 -3.19 22.28
N LYS A 95 -35.50 -1.96 22.33
CA LYS A 95 -36.20 -0.81 22.92
C LYS A 95 -37.43 -0.38 22.09
N ARG A 96 -37.39 -0.51 20.76
CA ARG A 96 -38.54 -0.23 19.88
C ARG A 96 -39.70 -1.22 20.00
N LYS A 97 -39.48 -2.45 20.49
CA LYS A 97 -40.56 -3.45 20.65
C LYS A 97 -41.34 -3.33 21.97
N HIS A 98 -40.90 -2.46 22.88
CA HIS A 98 -41.53 -2.28 24.20
C HIS A 98 -42.13 -0.88 24.42
N ASN A 99 -42.27 -0.08 23.36
CA ASN A 99 -43.06 1.16 23.34
C ASN A 99 -44.27 0.99 22.42
#